data_AF-A0A5C4R4L6-F1
#
_entry.id   AF-A0A5C4R4L6-F1
#
_cell.length_a   1.000
_cell.length_b   1.000
_cell.length_c   1.000
_cell.angle_alpha   90.00
_cell.angle_beta   90.00
_cell.angle_gamma   90.00
#
_symmetry.space_group_name_H-M   'P 1'
#
loop_
_entity.id
_entity.type
_entity.pdbx_description
1 polymer ?
#
loop_
_entity_poly.entity_id
_entity_poly.type
_entity_poly.pdbx_seq_one_letter_code
_entity_poly.pdbx_strand_id
1 'polypeptide(L)'
;MFKLPAFAAILVSLAACANKSDEIAASFVSPTPYQGMTCQKLAAEAQVVANRAAAASTAQDKKASNDAVATGVGVVLFWPALFFIKGDGSQAAEVGRLKGEMQAIETANTANNCNIRFAS
;
A
#
# COMPACT_ATOMS: atom_id res chain seq x y z
N MET A 1 -8.07 -4.42 -54.04
CA MET A 1 -7.51 -3.35 -53.18
C MET A 1 -8.39 -3.20 -51.96
N PHE A 2 -8.01 -3.82 -50.84
CA PHE A 2 -8.62 -3.57 -49.53
C PHE A 2 -7.47 -3.61 -48.52
N LYS A 3 -6.96 -2.44 -48.16
CA LYS A 3 -5.94 -2.30 -47.12
C LYS A 3 -6.68 -2.40 -45.78
N LEU A 4 -6.50 -3.51 -45.06
CA LEU A 4 -6.84 -3.58 -43.64
C LEU A 4 -5.72 -2.87 -42.88
N PRO A 5 -5.94 -1.67 -42.31
CA PRO A 5 -5.00 -1.19 -41.30
C PRO A 5 -5.16 -2.11 -40.10
N ALA A 6 -4.05 -2.72 -39.68
CA ALA A 6 -3.93 -3.41 -38.41
C ALA A 6 -4.38 -2.46 -37.29
N PHE A 7 -5.66 -2.55 -36.91
CA PHE A 7 -6.15 -2.05 -35.64
C PHE A 7 -5.52 -2.94 -34.58
N ALA A 8 -4.26 -2.65 -34.27
CA ALA A 8 -3.60 -3.12 -33.08
C ALA A 8 -4.47 -2.65 -31.91
N ALA A 9 -5.20 -3.60 -31.33
CA ALA A 9 -5.90 -3.42 -30.07
C ALA A 9 -4.85 -3.12 -28.99
N ILE A 10 -4.49 -1.84 -28.86
CA ILE A 10 -3.77 -1.35 -27.70
C ILE A 10 -4.83 -1.24 -26.61
N LEU A 11 -5.05 -2.36 -25.92
CA LEU A 11 -5.63 -2.36 -24.59
C LEU A 11 -4.66 -1.57 -23.70
N VAL A 12 -4.83 -0.25 -23.67
CA VAL A 12 -4.27 0.59 -22.62
C VAL A 12 -5.01 0.19 -21.35
N SER A 13 -4.51 -0.83 -20.66
CA SER A 13 -4.81 -0.98 -19.24
C SER A 13 -4.19 0.24 -18.57
N LEU A 14 -5.02 1.23 -18.24
CA LEU A 14 -4.67 2.32 -17.34
C LEU A 14 -4.34 1.70 -15.98
N ALA A 15 -3.11 1.21 -15.81
CA ALA A 15 -2.54 0.98 -14.50
C ALA A 15 -2.32 2.37 -13.90
N ALA A 16 -3.27 2.84 -13.09
CA ALA A 16 -3.01 3.92 -12.16
C ALA A 16 -1.79 3.50 -11.33
N CYS A 17 -0.68 4.22 -11.47
CA CYS A 17 0.64 3.76 -11.00
C CYS A 17 0.76 3.73 -9.46
N ALA A 18 -0.13 4.40 -8.73
CA ALA A 18 -0.15 4.42 -7.28
C ALA A 18 -1.57 4.13 -6.76
N ASN A 19 -1.78 2.92 -6.24
CA ASN A 19 -3.01 2.56 -5.53
C ASN A 19 -3.14 3.39 -4.25
N LYS A 20 -4.38 3.76 -3.92
CA LYS A 20 -4.74 4.32 -2.62
C LYS A 20 -4.31 3.37 -1.50
N SER A 21 -3.96 3.92 -0.34
CA SER A 21 -3.51 3.13 0.79
C SER A 21 -4.55 2.07 1.20
N ASP A 22 -5.84 2.37 1.10
CA ASP A 22 -6.95 1.44 1.38
C ASP A 22 -7.03 0.25 0.41
N GLU A 23 -6.60 0.43 -0.84
CA GLU A 23 -6.59 -0.62 -1.87
C GLU A 23 -5.36 -1.54 -1.77
N ILE A 24 -4.37 -1.17 -0.94
CA ILE A 24 -3.20 -2.00 -0.68
C ILE A 24 -3.58 -3.10 0.31
N ALA A 25 -3.53 -4.34 -0.18
CA ALA A 25 -3.70 -5.52 0.64
C ALA A 25 -2.57 -5.68 1.66
N ALA A 26 -2.89 -6.25 2.83
CA ALA A 26 -1.90 -6.63 3.81
C ALA A 26 -0.99 -7.73 3.24
N SER A 27 0.32 -7.53 3.36
CA SER A 27 1.32 -8.55 3.09
C SER A 27 1.34 -9.54 4.24
N PHE A 28 1.55 -10.83 3.97
CA PHE A 28 1.69 -11.80 5.05
C PHE A 28 2.94 -11.51 5.89
N VAL A 29 2.76 -11.39 7.21
CA VAL A 29 3.85 -11.27 8.20
C VAL A 29 3.64 -12.34 9.26
N SER A 30 4.73 -13.02 9.65
CA SER A 30 4.65 -14.07 10.66
C SER A 30 4.25 -13.50 12.03
N PRO A 31 3.32 -14.13 12.77
CA PRO A 31 2.95 -13.72 14.12
C PRO A 31 3.91 -14.21 15.22
N THR A 32 4.82 -15.15 14.91
CA THR A 32 5.78 -15.74 15.86
C THR A 32 6.57 -14.72 16.71
N PRO A 33 7.13 -13.63 16.17
CA PRO A 33 7.84 -12.63 16.99
C PRO A 33 6.95 -11.94 18.02
N TYR A 34 5.64 -11.83 17.78
CA TYR A 34 4.68 -11.16 18.66
C TYR A 34 4.07 -12.11 19.69
N GLN A 35 3.96 -13.40 19.38
CA GLN A 35 3.40 -14.42 20.27
C GLN A 35 4.18 -14.56 21.59
N GLY A 36 5.49 -14.34 21.59
CA GLY A 36 6.33 -14.39 22.80
C GLY A 36 6.27 -13.13 23.67
N MET A 37 5.55 -12.08 23.27
CA MET A 37 5.50 -10.81 24.00
C MET A 37 4.48 -10.83 25.14
N THR A 38 4.79 -10.11 26.22
CA THR A 38 3.78 -9.81 27.26
C THR A 38 2.74 -8.84 26.72
N CYS A 39 1.51 -8.88 27.24
CA CYS A 39 0.44 -8.00 26.78
C CYS A 39 0.79 -6.51 26.82
N GLN A 40 1.59 -6.07 27.80
CA GLN A 40 2.07 -4.69 27.88
C GLN A 40 3.03 -4.36 26.72
N LYS A 41 3.97 -5.26 26.39
CA LYS A 41 4.89 -5.09 25.27
C LYS A 41 4.14 -5.15 23.94
N LEU A 42 3.20 -6.07 23.81
CA LEU A 42 2.38 -6.23 22.61
C LEU A 42 1.52 -4.98 22.35
N ALA A 43 0.95 -4.35 23.39
CA ALA A 43 0.19 -3.11 23.27
C ALA A 43 1.09 -1.92 22.88
N ALA A 44 2.29 -1.82 23.44
CA ALA A 44 3.25 -0.79 23.05
C ALA A 44 3.68 -0.96 21.57
N GLU A 45 3.97 -2.19 21.15
CA GLU A 45 4.33 -2.52 19.78
C GLU A 45 3.17 -2.24 18.81
N ALA A 46 1.94 -2.63 19.18
CA ALA A 46 0.72 -2.32 18.44
C ALA A 46 0.58 -0.82 18.15
N GLN A 47 0.81 0.03 19.15
CA GLN A 47 0.74 1.48 18.97
C GLN A 47 1.83 2.00 18.03
N VAL A 48 3.05 1.47 18.13
CA VAL A 48 4.17 1.85 17.26
C VAL A 48 3.88 1.47 15.81
N VAL A 49 3.44 0.23 15.57
CA VAL A 49 3.10 -0.27 14.23
C VAL A 49 1.91 0.50 13.66
N ALA A 50 0.86 0.75 14.44
CA ALA A 50 -0.30 1.53 14.00
C ALA A 50 0.08 2.96 13.58
N ASN A 51 0.91 3.65 14.37
CA ASN A 51 1.38 5.00 14.04
C ASN A 51 2.20 5.01 12.74
N ARG A 52 3.06 4.00 12.53
CA ARG A 52 3.85 3.86 11.30
C ARG A 52 2.96 3.54 10.10
N ALA A 53 1.99 2.65 10.27
CA ALA A 53 1.02 2.29 9.23
C ALA A 53 0.21 3.52 8.79
N ALA A 54 -0.26 4.34 9.72
CA ALA A 54 -0.98 5.58 9.42
C ALA A 54 -0.12 6.61 8.67
N ALA A 55 1.14 6.79 9.08
CA ALA A 55 2.07 7.68 8.40
C ALA A 55 2.40 7.19 6.97
N ALA A 56 2.67 5.90 6.81
CA ALA A 56 2.94 5.28 5.51
C ALA A 56 1.71 5.37 4.58
N SER A 57 0.51 5.11 5.12
CA SER A 57 -0.75 5.20 4.37
C SER A 57 -1.02 6.64 3.92
N THR A 58 -0.82 7.62 4.80
CA THR A 58 -0.95 9.05 4.46
C THR A 58 0.03 9.47 3.37
N ALA A 59 1.27 9.00 3.44
CA ALA A 59 2.27 9.28 2.42
C ALA A 59 1.89 8.65 1.07
N GLN A 60 1.39 7.41 1.08
CA GLN A 60 0.90 6.73 -0.11
C GLN A 60 -0.32 7.43 -0.73
N ASP A 61 -1.29 7.86 0.08
CA ASP A 61 -2.48 8.57 -0.40
C ASP A 61 -2.15 9.92 -1.03
N LYS A 62 -1.17 10.64 -0.47
CA LYS A 62 -0.65 11.88 -1.08
C LYS A 62 -0.02 11.60 -2.44
N LYS A 63 0.68 10.48 -2.61
CA LYS A 63 1.29 10.10 -3.90
C LYS A 63 0.24 9.67 -4.91
N ALA A 64 -0.70 8.81 -4.52
CA ALA A 64 -1.84 8.42 -5.35
C ALA A 64 -2.64 9.66 -5.83
N SER A 65 -2.81 10.66 -4.96
CA SER A 65 -3.46 11.92 -5.31
C SER A 65 -2.66 12.78 -6.30
N ASN A 66 -1.33 12.72 -6.31
CA ASN A 66 -0.50 13.45 -7.27
C ASN A 66 -0.49 12.79 -8.65
N ASP A 67 -0.54 11.45 -8.71
CA ASP A 67 -0.65 10.69 -9.96
C ASP A 67 -2.01 10.91 -10.66
N ALA A 68 -3.08 11.13 -9.89
CA ALA A 68 -4.42 11.43 -10.43
C ALA A 68 -4.51 12.81 -11.14
N VAL A 69 -3.58 13.73 -10.89
CA VAL A 69 -3.53 15.03 -11.59
C VAL A 69 -2.85 14.92 -12.95
N ALA A 70 -2.01 13.90 -13.15
CA ALA A 70 -1.31 13.68 -14.41
C ALA A 70 -2.22 13.14 -15.54
N THR A 71 -3.37 12.54 -15.23
CA THR A 71 -4.17 11.73 -16.16
C THR A 71 -4.96 12.48 -17.26
N GLY A 72 -4.73 13.78 -17.45
CA GLY A 72 -5.35 14.59 -18.52
C GLY A 72 -4.34 15.09 -19.57
N VAL A 73 -4.32 16.40 -19.81
CA VAL A 73 -3.37 17.05 -20.73
C VAL A 73 -1.91 16.91 -20.25
N GLY A 74 -1.71 16.67 -18.95
CA GLY A 74 -0.40 16.50 -18.30
C GLY A 74 0.41 15.30 -18.78
N VAL A 75 -0.21 14.13 -18.98
CA VAL A 75 0.49 12.93 -19.50
C VAL A 75 1.02 13.17 -20.91
N VAL A 76 0.30 13.89 -21.78
CA VAL A 76 0.77 14.13 -23.16
C VAL A 76 1.87 15.20 -23.20
N LEU A 77 1.72 16.29 -22.44
CA LEU A 77 2.72 17.38 -22.44
C LEU A 77 3.97 17.05 -21.61
N PHE A 78 3.83 16.22 -20.58
CA PHE A 78 4.91 15.89 -19.64
C PHE A 78 5.23 14.39 -19.58
N TRP A 79 4.91 13.60 -20.62
CA TRP A 79 5.33 12.19 -20.67
C TRP A 79 6.83 11.98 -20.43
N PRO A 80 7.75 12.87 -20.88
CA PRO A 80 9.18 12.65 -20.63
C PRO A 80 9.50 12.68 -19.13
N ALA A 81 8.75 13.46 -18.34
CA ALA A 81 8.91 13.53 -16.89
C ALA A 81 8.39 12.26 -16.18
N LEU A 82 7.41 11.55 -16.76
CA LEU A 82 6.89 10.30 -16.19
C LEU A 82 7.95 9.19 -16.13
N PHE A 83 8.95 9.21 -17.02
CA PHE A 83 10.08 8.28 -16.95
C PHE A 83 10.92 8.45 -15.67
N PHE A 84 10.85 9.61 -15.00
CA PHE A 84 11.55 9.89 -13.74
C PHE A 84 10.72 9.55 -12.49
N ILE A 85 9.42 9.22 -12.63
CA ILE A 85 8.51 8.89 -11.52
C ILE A 85 8.49 7.38 -11.21
N LYS A 86 9.17 6.54 -12.01
CA LYS A 86 9.08 5.06 -11.97
C LYS A 86 9.81 4.38 -10.80
N GLY A 87 9.61 4.86 -9.57
CA GLY A 87 10.23 4.32 -8.35
C GLY A 87 9.26 3.79 -7.27
N ASP A 88 7.94 3.79 -7.48
CA ASP A 88 6.98 3.84 -6.37
C ASP A 88 6.49 2.51 -5.76
N GLY A 89 7.06 1.37 -6.17
CA GLY A 89 6.67 0.06 -5.62
C GLY A 89 7.07 -0.14 -4.15
N SER A 90 8.09 0.58 -3.66
CA SER A 90 8.61 0.41 -2.30
C SER A 90 7.67 0.94 -1.23
N GLN A 91 6.96 2.05 -1.48
CA GLN A 91 6.04 2.62 -0.50
C GLN A 91 4.75 1.82 -0.39
N ALA A 92 4.21 1.35 -1.52
CA ALA A 92 3.05 0.47 -1.48
C ALA A 92 3.37 -0.85 -0.77
N ALA A 93 4.57 -1.42 -1.00
CA ALA A 93 5.05 -2.59 -0.29
C ALA A 93 5.18 -2.35 1.22
N GLU A 94 5.63 -1.16 1.64
CA GLU A 94 5.75 -0.81 3.05
C GLU A 94 4.38 -0.68 3.74
N VAL A 95 3.39 -0.07 3.07
CA VAL A 95 2.00 -0.04 3.58
C VAL A 95 1.45 -1.46 3.74
N GLY A 96 1.64 -2.33 2.74
CA GLY A 96 1.21 -3.72 2.81
C GLY A 96 1.89 -4.48 3.96
N ARG A 97 3.20 -4.28 4.14
CA ARG A 97 3.98 -4.88 5.23
C ARG A 97 3.47 -4.45 6.61
N LEU A 98 3.26 -3.15 6.82
CA LEU A 98 2.77 -2.60 8.09
C LEU A 98 1.33 -3.07 8.40
N LYS A 99 0.45 -3.15 7.39
CA LYS A 99 -0.87 -3.78 7.55
C LYS A 99 -0.78 -5.25 7.96
N GLY A 100 0.18 -5.97 7.37
CA GLY A 100 0.51 -7.35 7.75
C GLY A 100 0.97 -7.49 9.19
N GLU A 101 1.83 -6.59 9.65
CA GLU A 101 2.28 -6.55 11.05
C GLU A 101 1.11 -6.31 12.00
N MET A 102 0.16 -5.42 11.67
CA MET A 102 -1.04 -5.24 12.49
C MET A 102 -1.87 -6.53 12.61
N GLN A 103 -2.07 -7.27 11.51
CA GLN A 103 -2.78 -8.56 11.54
C GLN A 103 -2.00 -9.62 12.34
N ALA A 104 -0.68 -9.62 12.24
CA ALA A 104 0.18 -10.51 13.01
C ALA A 104 0.10 -10.23 14.52
N ILE A 105 0.07 -8.95 14.91
CA ILE A 105 -0.12 -8.52 16.30
C ILE A 105 -1.53 -8.85 16.77
N GLU A 106 -2.56 -8.69 15.95
CA GLU A 106 -3.93 -9.07 16.28
C GLU A 106 -4.05 -10.58 16.54
N THR A 107 -3.41 -11.39 15.69
CA THR A 107 -3.32 -12.85 15.88
C THR A 107 -2.65 -13.19 17.21
N ALA A 108 -1.54 -12.50 17.54
CA ALA A 108 -0.86 -12.68 18.82
C ALA A 108 -1.69 -12.18 20.01
N ASN A 109 -2.48 -11.12 19.85
CA ASN A 109 -3.38 -10.58 20.86
C ASN A 109 -4.48 -11.59 21.22
N THR A 110 -5.07 -12.25 20.22
CA THR A 110 -6.03 -13.33 20.42
C THR A 110 -5.38 -14.56 21.06
N ALA A 111 -4.20 -14.97 20.58
CA ALA A 111 -3.47 -16.12 21.13
C ALA A 111 -3.09 -15.92 22.61
N ASN A 112 -2.68 -14.71 22.98
CA ASN A 112 -2.23 -14.37 24.33
C ASN A 112 -3.35 -13.80 25.24
N ASN A 113 -4.59 -13.68 24.74
CA ASN A 113 -5.73 -13.13 25.47
C ASN A 113 -5.48 -11.72 26.06
N CYS A 114 -4.77 -10.87 25.32
CA CYS A 114 -4.34 -9.55 25.80
C CYS A 114 -5.42 -8.45 25.71
N ASN A 115 -6.56 -8.73 25.06
CA ASN A 115 -7.72 -7.82 24.89
C ASN A 115 -7.33 -6.40 24.41
N ILE A 116 -6.30 -6.30 23.58
CA ILE A 116 -5.91 -5.04 22.92
C ILE A 116 -6.97 -4.73 21.86
N ARG A 117 -7.42 -3.47 21.83
CA ARG A 117 -8.39 -3.00 20.83
C ARG A 117 -7.70 -2.13 19.80
N PHE A 118 -7.72 -2.59 18.55
CA PHE A 118 -7.34 -1.79 17.41
C PHE A 118 -8.55 -0.96 16.99
N ALA A 119 -8.40 0.36 16.95
CA ALA A 119 -9.39 1.21 16.29
C ALA A 119 -9.21 1.00 14.79
N SER A 120 -10.09 0.19 14.20
CA SER A 120 -10.22 -0.02 12.76
C SER A 120 -10.72 1.23 12.05
#